data_AF-A0A952RFW5-F1
#
_entry.id   AF-A0A952RFW5-F1
#
_cell.length_a   1.000
_cell.length_b   1.000
_cell.length_c   1.000
_cell.angle_alpha   90.00
_cell.angle_beta   90.00
_cell.angle_gamma   90.00
#
_symmetry.space_group_name_H-M   'P 1'
#
loop_
_entity.id
_entity.type
_entity.pdbx_description
1 polymer ?
#
loop_
_entity_poly.entity_id
_entity_poly.type
_entity_poly.pdbx_seq_one_letter_code
_entity_poly.pdbx_strand_id
1 'polypeptide(L)' 'MVERTKTLTIKVSEDELYMAHALADAGDESIGRYLRRVVASDYARRFGDAPPPKAKLKTGPKKR' A
#
# COMPACT_ATOMS: atom_id res chain seq x y z
N MET A 1 3.56 -11.08 -20.30
CA MET A 1 3.26 -11.75 -19.03
C MET A 1 2.31 -10.84 -18.27
N VAL A 2 1.03 -11.22 -18.10
CA VAL A 2 0.03 -10.35 -17.46
C VAL A 2 0.34 -10.26 -15.98
N GLU A 3 0.82 -9.11 -15.54
CA GLU A 3 1.15 -8.83 -14.15
C GLU A 3 -0.12 -8.99 -13.30
N ARG A 4 -0.15 -10.01 -12.44
CA ARG A 4 -1.30 -10.26 -11.57
C ARG A 4 -1.30 -9.22 -10.46
N THR A 5 -1.91 -8.06 -10.71
CA THR A 5 -2.19 -7.06 -9.67
C THR A 5 -3.04 -7.69 -8.57
N LYS A 6 -2.56 -7.65 -7.33
CA LYS A 6 -3.30 -8.10 -6.15
C LYS A 6 -3.89 -6.90 -5.43
N THR A 7 -5.12 -7.05 -4.92
CA THR A 7 -5.76 -6.02 -4.10
C THR A 7 -5.34 -6.18 -2.64
N LEU A 8 -4.88 -5.08 -2.04
CA LEU A 8 -4.66 -4.97 -0.60
C LEU A 8 -5.90 -4.28 0.00
N THR A 9 -6.63 -4.99 0.85
CA THR A 9 -7.74 -4.42 1.63
C THR A 9 -7.31 -4.32 3.08
N ILE A 10 -7.30 -3.10 3.61
CA ILE A 10 -7.01 -2.81 5.01
C ILE A 10 -8.24 -2.21 5.67
N LYS A 11 -8.48 -2.55 6.94
CA LYS A 11 -9.45 -1.85 7.76
C LYS A 11 -8.72 -0.69 8.42
N VAL A 12 -9.29 0.50 8.31
CA VAL A 12 -8.77 1.76 8.87
C VAL A 12 -9.89 2.44 9.62
N SER A 13 -9.54 3.32 10.56
CA SER A 13 -10.54 4.23 11.15
C SER A 13 -10.99 5.28 10.13
N GLU A 14 -12.09 5.96 10.44
CA GLU A 14 -12.58 7.08 9.62
C GLU A 14 -11.55 8.23 9.58
N ASP A 15 -10.93 8.55 10.73
CA ASP A 15 -9.89 9.58 10.81
C ASP A 15 -8.67 9.24 9.94
N GLU A 16 -8.22 7.98 9.95
CA GLU A 16 -7.13 7.51 9.10
C GLU A 16 -7.46 7.66 7.62
N LEU A 17 -8.71 7.40 7.23
CA LEU A 17 -9.18 7.58 5.86
C LEU A 17 -9.14 9.05 5.46
N TYR A 18 -9.67 9.96 6.28
CA TYR A 18 -9.64 11.40 5.99
C TYR A 18 -8.22 11.96 5.94
N MET A 19 -7.35 11.55 6.87
CA MET A 19 -5.93 11.94 6.84
C MET A 19 -5.24 11.48 5.55
N ALA A 20 -5.49 10.24 5.12
CA ALA A 20 -4.91 9.72 3.88
C ALA A 20 -5.41 10.47 2.63
N HIS A 21 -6.69 10.86 2.60
CA HIS A 21 -7.24 11.71 1.55
C HIS A 21 -6.60 13.10 1.53
N ALA A 22 -6.54 13.78 2.68
CA ALA A 22 -5.94 15.11 2.76
C ALA A 22 -4.46 15.12 2.32
N LEU A 23 -3.69 14.08 2.66
CA LEU A 23 -2.30 13.94 2.25
C LEU A 23 -2.14 13.68 0.75
N ALA A 24 -3.05 12.90 0.16
CA ALA A 24 -3.05 12.63 -1.27
C ALA A 24 -3.42 13.89 -2.09
N ASP A 25 -4.45 14.61 -1.65
CA ASP A 25 -4.91 15.86 -2.27
C ASP A 25 -3.83 16.95 -2.21
N ALA A 26 -3.12 17.07 -1.09
CA ALA A 26 -1.98 17.99 -0.95
C ALA A 26 -0.83 17.69 -1.93
N GLY A 27 -0.72 16.44 -2.39
CA GLY A 27 0.26 16.00 -3.37
C GLY A 27 -0.23 15.97 -4.83
N ASP A 28 -1.48 16.42 -5.09
CA ASP A 28 -2.16 16.31 -6.38
C ASP A 28 -2.08 14.89 -6.99
N GLU A 29 -2.22 13.88 -6.12
CA GLU A 29 -2.16 12.47 -6.52
C GLU A 29 -3.32 11.66 -5.95
N SER A 30 -3.64 10.52 -6.57
CA SER A 30 -4.65 9.62 -6.02
C SER A 30 -4.15 8.94 -4.74
N ILE A 31 -5.06 8.66 -3.81
CA ILE A 31 -4.75 7.96 -2.55
C ILE A 31 -3.99 6.63 -2.79
N GLY A 32 -4.36 5.91 -3.85
CA GLY A 32 -3.67 4.67 -4.22
C GLY A 32 -2.24 4.88 -4.69
N ARG A 33 -1.96 5.99 -5.40
CA ARG A 33 -0.60 6.37 -5.81
C ARG A 33 0.22 6.81 -4.61
N TYR A 34 -0.34 7.64 -3.75
CA TYR A 34 0.25 8.09 -2.50
C TYR A 34 0.68 6.91 -1.62
N LEU A 35 -0.24 5.97 -1.34
CA LEU A 35 0.05 4.82 -0.49
C LEU A 35 1.15 3.91 -1.09
N ARG A 36 1.15 3.70 -2.42
CA ARG A 36 2.22 2.95 -3.08
C ARG A 36 3.57 3.64 -2.93
N ARG A 37 3.61 4.97 -3.09
CA ARG A 37 4.82 5.79 -2.93
C ARG A 37 5.34 5.72 -1.49
N VAL A 38 4.45 5.82 -0.50
CA VAL A 38 4.81 5.71 0.92
C VAL A 38 5.39 4.32 1.23
N VAL A 39 4.74 3.24 0.78
CA VAL A 39 5.23 1.86 1.00
C VAL A 39 6.61 1.67 0.36
N ALA A 40 6.80 2.10 -0.89
CA ALA A 40 8.08 1.98 -1.58
C ALA A 40 9.18 2.79 -0.88
N SER A 41 8.87 4.03 -0.47
CA SER A 41 9.83 4.92 0.20
C SER A 41 10.21 4.41 1.58
N ASP A 42 9.24 3.94 2.38
CA ASP A 42 9.53 3.38 3.70
C ASP A 42 10.28 2.05 3.61
N TYR A 43 9.98 1.22 2.60
CA TYR A 43 10.73 0.01 2.33
C TYR A 43 12.20 0.33 1.96
N ALA A 44 12.42 1.23 1.00
CA ALA A 44 13.76 1.64 0.59
C ALA A 44 14.57 2.25 1.75
N ARG A 45 13.92 3.05 2.60
CA ARG A 45 14.55 3.60 3.81
C ARG A 45 15.02 2.53 4.79
N ARG A 46 14.27 1.42 4.93
CA ARG A 46 14.58 0.35 5.90
C ARG A 46 15.48 -0.75 5.35
N PHE A 47 15.33 -1.08 4.07
CA PHE A 47 15.94 -2.26 3.45
C PHE A 47 16.83 -1.92 2.24
N GLY A 48 16.94 -0.64 1.86
CA GLY A 48 17.68 -0.21 0.68
C GLY A 48 17.04 -0.75 -0.60
N ASP A 49 17.89 -1.16 -1.55
CA ASP A 49 17.48 -1.77 -2.82
C ASP A 49 17.32 -3.29 -2.74
N ALA A 50 17.32 -3.88 -1.53
CA ALA A 50 17.10 -5.30 -1.38
C ALA A 50 15.70 -5.68 -1.90
N PRO A 51 15.54 -6.77 -2.65
CA PRO A 51 14.21 -7.18 -3.09
C PRO A 51 13.35 -7.58 -1.86
N PRO A 52 12.04 -7.24 -1.85
CA PRO A 52 11.17 -7.63 -0.75
C PRO A 52 11.25 -9.14 -0.52
N PRO A 53 11.45 -9.58 0.75
CA PRO A 53 11.47 -11.01 1.03
C PRO A 53 10.14 -11.58 0.54
N LYS A 54 10.17 -12.78 -0.07
CA LYS A 54 8.96 -13.48 -0.50
C LYS A 54 8.10 -13.78 0.73
N ALA A 55 7.31 -12.81 1.16
CA ALA A 55 6.38 -12.98 2.25
C ALA A 55 5.47 -14.13 1.86
N LYS A 56 5.30 -15.11 2.76
CA LYS A 56 4.19 -16.05 2.66
C LYS A 56 2.95 -15.18 2.79
N LEU A 57 2.43 -14.70 1.65
CA LEU A 57 1.24 -13.87 1.58
C LEU A 57 0.14 -14.71 2.21
N LYS A 58 -0.16 -14.44 3.50
CA LYS A 58 -1.33 -14.97 4.16
C LYS A 58 -2.48 -14.30 3.44
N THR A 59 -2.94 -14.90 2.36
CA THR A 59 -4.23 -14.57 1.76
C THR A 59 -5.22 -14.62 2.90
N GLY A 60 -5.75 -13.46 3.28
CA GLY A 60 -6.81 -13.36 4.28
C GLY A 60 -7.97 -14.30 3.92
N PRO A 61 -8.83 -14.63 4.89
CA PRO A 61 -9.83 -15.66 4.72
C PRO A 61 -10.67 -15.36 3.48
N LYS A 62 -10.60 -16.29 2.52
CA LYS A 62 -11.40 -16.30 1.30
C LYS A 62 -12.85 -16.53 1.74
N LYS A 63 -13.62 -15.47 1.96
CA LYS A 63 -15.08 -15.61 2.10
C LYS A 63 -15.61 -16.11 0.75
N ARG A 64 -16.07 -17.36 0.75
CA ARG A 64 -16.90 -17.93 -0.30
C ARG A 64 -18.25 -17.23 -0.32
#